data_AF-A0A7S2F7B7-F1
#
_entry.id   AF-A0A7S2F7B7-F1
#
_cell.length_a   1.000
_cell.length_b   1.000
_cell.length_c   1.000
_cell.angle_alpha   90.00
_cell.angle_beta   90.00
_cell.angle_gamma   90.00
#
_symmetry.space_group_name_H-M   'P 1'
#
loop_
_entity.id
_entity.type
_entity.pdbx_description
1 polymer ?
#
loop_
_entity_poly.entity_id
_entity_poly.type
_entity_poly.pdbx_seq_one_letter_code
_entity_poly.pdbx_strand_id
1 'polypeptide(L)'
;VFSIISGSDESSSSSSSRISHGGGSGVRVRISVEGLVPYWLGPEQGAVPTTLDLTGLVLLTAPNMSGKTTLMRSLLVAALLSNCGLHAPAKELTSARFDAFF
;
A
#
# COMPACT_ATOMS: atom_id res chain seq x y z
N VAL A 1 -11.92 2.25 10.28
CA VAL A 1 -12.31 3.67 10.47
C VAL A 1 -11.54 4.60 9.51
N PHE A 2 -11.23 4.12 8.29
CA PHE A 2 -10.55 4.88 7.25
C PHE A 2 -11.07 4.38 5.91
N SER A 3 -11.04 5.25 4.91
CA SER A 3 -11.33 4.86 3.54
C SER A 3 -10.08 5.03 2.68
N ILE A 4 -9.81 4.01 1.87
CA ILE A 4 -8.72 3.96 0.91
C ILE A 4 -9.38 4.06 -0.46
N ILE A 5 -9.12 5.16 -1.17
CA ILE A 5 -9.58 5.31 -2.55
C ILE A 5 -8.39 5.02 -3.45
N SER A 6 -8.47 3.92 -4.19
CA SER A 6 -7.51 3.54 -5.23
C SER A 6 -8.13 3.82 -6.58
N GLY A 7 -7.40 4.47 -7.48
CA GLY A 7 -7.84 4.63 -8.87
C GLY A 7 -7.78 3.26 -9.57
N SER A 8 -8.94 2.63 -9.76
CA SER A 8 -9.09 1.43 -10.59
C SER A 8 -9.43 1.84 -12.02
N ASP A 9 -8.60 1.47 -13.00
CA ASP A 9 -8.99 1.46 -14.41
C ASP A 9 -10.07 0.37 -14.58
N GLU A 10 -11.32 0.80 -14.71
CA GLU A 10 -12.46 -0.07 -14.99
C GLU A 10 -12.32 -0.64 -16.41
N SER A 11 -11.90 -1.90 -16.51
CA SER A 11 -11.89 -2.66 -17.76
C SER A 11 -13.31 -3.16 -18.07
N SER A 12 -14.24 -2.25 -18.34
CA SER A 12 -15.56 -2.57 -18.89
C SER A 12 -15.44 -2.76 -20.39
N SER A 13 -15.58 -4.00 -20.85
CA SER A 13 -15.70 -4.36 -22.26
C SER A 13 -16.91 -3.69 -22.90
N SER A 14 -16.70 -2.62 -23.65
CA SER A 14 -17.69 -2.09 -24.61
C SER A 14 -16.97 -1.49 -25.80
N SER A 15 -17.13 -2.19 -26.93
CA SER A 15 -16.58 -1.84 -28.24
C SER A 15 -17.00 -0.44 -28.66
N SER A 16 -16.05 0.48 -28.71
CA SER A 16 -16.15 1.73 -29.45
C SER A 16 -14.74 2.16 -29.83
N SER A 17 -14.48 2.18 -31.13
CA SER A 17 -13.20 2.53 -31.76
C SER A 17 -12.78 3.95 -31.35
N ARG A 18 -11.91 4.04 -30.34
CA ARG A 18 -11.19 5.26 -29.99
C ARG A 18 -9.74 5.12 -30.45
N ILE A 19 -9.26 6.18 -31.09
CA ILE A 19 -7.89 6.38 -31.55
C ILE A 19 -6.92 5.96 -30.43
N SER A 20 -6.18 4.88 -30.67
CA SER A 20 -5.16 4.38 -29.75
C SER A 20 -4.01 5.37 -29.69
N HIS A 21 -4.02 6.23 -28.68
CA HIS A 21 -2.77 6.78 -28.15
C HIS A 21 -2.12 5.64 -27.36
N GLY A 22 -0.99 5.14 -27.84
CA GLY A 22 -0.23 4.11 -27.15
C GLY A 22 0.14 4.55 -25.74
N GLY A 23 -0.50 3.96 -24.73
CA GLY A 23 -0.13 4.08 -23.33
C GLY A 23 0.26 2.70 -22.84
N GLY A 24 1.55 2.50 -22.58
CA GLY A 24 2.14 1.18 -22.35
C GLY A 24 1.48 0.38 -21.23
N SER A 25 1.59 -0.95 -21.32
CA SER A 25 1.37 -1.89 -20.23
C SER A 25 2.40 -1.63 -19.10
N GLY A 26 2.27 -0.50 -18.41
CA GLY A 26 3.17 -0.12 -17.34
C GLY A 26 2.99 -1.08 -16.17
N VAL A 27 4.07 -1.72 -15.73
CA VAL A 27 4.09 -2.45 -14.47
C VAL A 27 3.64 -1.50 -13.37
N ARG A 28 2.44 -1.71 -12.82
CA ARG A 28 1.96 -0.93 -11.68
C ARG A 28 2.67 -1.45 -10.44
N VAL A 29 3.31 -0.54 -9.69
CA VAL A 29 3.89 -0.87 -8.38
C VAL A 29 2.75 -1.25 -7.43
N ARG A 30 2.82 -2.48 -6.90
CA ARG A 30 1.86 -3.03 -5.94
C ARG A 30 2.56 -3.33 -4.62
N ILE A 31 1.86 -3.07 -3.51
CA ILE A 31 2.25 -3.47 -2.16
C ILE A 31 1.06 -4.21 -1.55
N SER A 32 1.27 -5.44 -1.12
CA SER A 32 0.29 -6.24 -0.38
C SER A 32 0.89 -6.66 0.96
N VAL A 33 0.17 -6.40 2.05
CA VAL A 33 0.64 -6.70 3.40
C VAL A 33 -0.50 -7.26 4.24
N GLU A 34 -0.24 -8.32 4.98
CA GLU A 34 -1.15 -8.90 5.95
C GLU A 34 -0.60 -8.71 7.38
N GLY A 35 -1.44 -8.22 8.29
CA GLY A 35 -1.10 -8.15 9.71
C GLY A 35 0.06 -7.21 10.03
N LEU A 36 0.21 -6.09 9.31
CA LEU A 36 1.21 -5.06 9.57
C LEU A 36 1.01 -4.47 10.97
N VAL A 37 2.09 -4.44 11.77
CA VAL A 37 2.13 -3.74 13.05
C VAL A 37 3.25 -2.71 13.06
N PRO A 38 3.08 -1.54 13.68
CA PRO A 38 4.17 -0.59 13.86
C PRO A 38 5.28 -1.21 14.71
N TYR A 39 6.54 -1.17 14.26
CA TYR A 39 7.62 -1.82 15.01
C TYR A 39 7.84 -1.23 16.42
N TRP A 40 7.43 0.03 16.63
CA TRP A 40 7.56 0.75 17.90
C TRP A 40 6.32 0.63 18.80
N LEU A 41 5.26 -0.03 18.31
CA LEU A 41 4.01 -0.21 19.05
C LEU A 41 3.67 -1.69 19.05
N GLY A 42 3.92 -2.35 20.18
CA GLY A 42 3.61 -3.75 20.37
C GLY A 42 2.11 -4.00 20.61
N PRO A 43 1.65 -5.25 20.48
CA PRO A 43 0.28 -5.64 20.82
C PRO A 43 -0.12 -5.27 22.25
N GLU A 44 0.82 -5.35 23.20
CA GLU A 44 0.63 -4.96 24.60
C GLU A 44 0.35 -3.48 24.80
N GLN A 45 0.72 -2.64 23.83
CA GLN A 45 0.45 -1.20 23.82
C GLN A 45 -0.78 -0.83 22.98
N GLY A 46 -1.54 -1.83 22.52
CA GLY A 46 -2.78 -1.65 21.75
C GLY A 46 -2.59 -1.52 20.24
N ALA A 47 -1.48 -2.01 19.69
CA ALA A 47 -1.31 -2.07 18.25
C ALA A 47 -2.36 -2.99 17.60
N VAL A 48 -3.07 -2.46 16.61
CA VAL A 48 -4.05 -3.21 15.82
C VAL A 48 -3.40 -3.60 14.49
N PRO A 49 -3.25 -4.90 14.18
CA PRO A 49 -2.71 -5.35 12.91
C PRO A 49 -3.53 -4.83 11.73
N THR A 50 -2.84 -4.39 10.68
CA THR A 50 -3.46 -3.80 9.49
C THR A 50 -3.15 -4.64 8.25
N THR A 51 -4.17 -4.98 7.47
CA THR A 51 -4.05 -5.66 6.17
C THR A 51 -4.39 -4.69 5.05
N LEU A 52 -3.55 -4.62 4.02
CA LEU A 52 -3.68 -3.65 2.91
C LEU A 52 -3.29 -4.30 1.58
N ASP A 53 -3.94 -3.86 0.52
CA ASP A 53 -3.53 -4.13 -0.86
C ASP A 53 -3.60 -2.82 -1.65
N LEU A 54 -2.45 -2.35 -2.13
CA LEU A 54 -2.25 -1.02 -2.67
C LEU A 54 -1.62 -1.12 -4.05
N THR A 55 -2.19 -0.43 -5.03
CA THR A 55 -1.66 -0.35 -6.40
C THR A 55 -1.69 1.09 -6.88
N GLY A 56 -0.54 1.63 -7.29
CA GLY A 56 -0.45 3.01 -7.80
C GLY A 56 -0.70 4.08 -6.73
N LEU A 57 -1.44 5.13 -7.09
CA LEU A 57 -1.74 6.26 -6.20
C LEU A 57 -2.97 5.96 -5.33
N VAL A 58 -2.82 6.15 -4.03
CA VAL A 58 -3.84 5.88 -3.04
C VAL A 58 -4.11 7.12 -2.20
N LEU A 59 -5.39 7.50 -2.08
CA LEU A 59 -5.82 8.56 -1.18
C LEU A 59 -6.36 7.96 0.13
N LEU A 60 -5.66 8.22 1.23
CA LEU A 60 -6.05 7.77 2.57
C LEU A 60 -6.77 8.90 3.32
N THR A 61 -8.07 8.74 3.58
CA THR A 61 -8.89 9.72 4.32
C THR A 61 -9.44 9.10 5.60
N ALA A 62 -9.42 9.86 6.71
CA ALA A 62 -10.01 9.48 8.00
C ALA A 62 -10.01 10.63 9.02
N PRO A 63 -10.77 10.53 10.13
CA PRO A 63 -10.74 11.47 11.24
C PRO A 63 -9.34 11.66 11.85
N ASN A 64 -9.11 12.79 12.50
CA ASN A 64 -7.88 12.98 13.29
C ASN A 64 -7.77 11.90 14.37
N MET A 65 -6.54 11.59 14.78
CA MET A 65 -6.23 10.53 15.76
C MET A 65 -6.50 9.08 15.33
N SER A 66 -7.02 8.84 14.12
CA SER A 66 -7.37 7.49 13.69
C SER A 66 -6.16 6.56 13.53
N GLY A 67 -4.95 7.11 13.30
CA GLY A 67 -3.72 6.36 13.06
C GLY A 67 -3.18 6.43 11.62
N LYS A 68 -3.60 7.42 10.81
CA LYS A 68 -3.17 7.56 9.39
C LYS A 68 -1.66 7.60 9.24
N THR A 69 -1.03 8.51 9.98
CA THR A 69 0.43 8.68 9.97
C THR A 69 1.14 7.44 10.50
N THR A 70 0.57 6.78 11.52
CA THR A 70 1.09 5.51 12.05
C THR A 70 1.10 4.44 10.98
N LEU A 71 0.00 4.26 10.23
CA LEU A 71 -0.10 3.30 9.13
C LEU A 71 0.93 3.61 8.03
N MET A 72 1.00 4.86 7.55
CA MET A 72 1.94 5.23 6.48
C MET A 72 3.40 5.01 6.89
N ARG A 73 3.77 5.38 8.12
CA ARG A 73 5.13 5.18 8.63
C ARG A 73 5.46 3.70 8.84
N SER A 74 4.49 2.91 9.31
CA SER A 74 4.69 1.46 9.49
C SER A 74 4.87 0.76 8.15
N LEU A 75 4.06 1.13 7.15
CA LEU A 75 4.16 0.59 5.80
C LEU A 75 5.50 0.98 5.14
N LEU A 76 5.94 2.23 5.32
CA LEU A 76 7.24 2.70 4.85
C LEU A 76 8.38 1.85 5.42
N VAL A 77 8.39 1.63 6.74
CA VAL A 77 9.42 0.81 7.39
C VAL A 77 9.37 -0.64 6.90
N ALA A 78 8.17 -1.22 6.77
CA ALA A 78 8.02 -2.59 6.27
C ALA A 78 8.57 -2.73 4.83
N ALA A 79 8.25 -1.78 3.94
CA ALA A 79 8.77 -1.76 2.58
C ALA A 79 10.29 -1.58 2.55
N LEU A 80 10.84 -0.69 3.39
CA LEU A 80 12.28 -0.47 3.50
C LEU A 80 13.02 -1.75 3.96
N LEU A 81 12.53 -2.39 5.03
CA LEU A 81 13.12 -3.62 5.56
C LEU A 81 13.11 -4.75 4.53
N SER A 82 11.98 -4.94 3.86
CA SER A 82 11.83 -5.90 2.75
C SER A 82 12.86 -5.64 1.64
N ASN A 83 13.04 -4.37 1.25
CA ASN A 83 14.01 -3.96 0.25
C ASN A 83 15.48 -4.25 0.65
N CYS A 84 15.77 -4.24 1.95
CA CYS A 84 17.08 -4.58 2.51
C CYS A 84 17.27 -6.10 2.72
N GLY A 85 16.27 -6.94 2.42
CA GLY A 85 16.32 -8.38 2.69
C GLY A 85 16.15 -8.72 4.18
N LEU A 86 15.59 -7.80 4.98
CA LEU A 86 15.31 -7.98 6.40
C LEU A 86 13.84 -8.39 6.63
N HIS A 87 13.58 -9.04 7.76
CA HIS A 87 12.22 -9.41 8.14
C HIS A 87 11.40 -8.16 8.50
N ALA A 88 10.24 -7.99 7.84
CA ALA A 88 9.33 -6.88 8.11
C ALA A 88 8.35 -7.22 9.25
N PRO A 89 7.84 -6.21 10.00
CA PRO A 89 6.87 -6.42 11.09
C PRO A 89 5.45 -6.65 10.54
N ALA A 90 5.28 -7.71 9.77
CA ALA A 90 4.02 -8.14 9.17
C ALA A 90 3.96 -9.67 9.16
N LYS A 91 2.75 -10.22 9.07
CA LYS A 91 2.57 -11.67 8.90
C LYS A 91 3.02 -12.11 7.50
N GLU A 92 2.59 -11.35 6.49
CA GLU A 92 2.98 -11.54 5.09
C GLU A 92 3.19 -10.19 4.42
N LEU A 93 4.19 -10.08 3.55
CA LEU A 93 4.49 -8.84 2.81
C LEU A 93 4.99 -9.19 1.41
N THR A 94 4.33 -8.63 0.41
CA THR A 94 4.81 -8.54 -0.97
C THR A 94 4.96 -7.08 -1.33
N SER A 95 6.19 -6.64 -1.58
CA SER A 95 6.51 -5.26 -1.97
C SER A 95 7.30 -5.24 -3.27
N ALA A 96 7.10 -4.22 -4.10
CA ALA A 96 8.01 -3.93 -5.20
C ALA A 96 9.39 -3.54 -4.67
N ARG A 97 10.40 -3.63 -5.55
CA ARG A 97 11.72 -3.09 -5.29
C ARG A 97 11.70 -1.57 -5.50
N PHE A 98 11.94 -0.81 -4.44
CA PHE A 98 11.99 0.66 -4.51
C PHE A 98 13.42 1.15 -4.68
N ASP A 99 13.64 2.15 -5.52
CA ASP A 99 14.95 2.82 -5.64
C ASP A 99 15.08 3.99 -4.65
N ALA A 100 13.95 4.55 -4.20
CA ALA A 100 13.90 5.68 -3.27
C ALA A 100 12.62 5.65 -2.42
N PHE A 101 12.70 6.31 -1.26
CA PHE A 101 11.60 6.53 -0.33
C PHE A 101 11.55 8.02 0.03
N PHE A 102 10.37 8.61 0.02
CA PHE A 102 10.13 10.03 0.28
C PHE A 102 8.98 10.22 1.28
#